data_AF-A0A834EVM1-F1
#
_entry.id   AF-A0A834EVM1-F1
#
_cell.length_a   1.000
_cell.length_b   1.000
_cell.length_c   1.000
_cell.angle_alpha   90.00
_cell.angle_beta   90.00
_cell.angle_gamma   90.00
#
_symmetry.space_group_name_H-M   'P 1'
#
loop_
_entity.id
_entity.type
_entity.pdbx_description
1 polymer ?
#
loop_
_entity_poly.entity_id
_entity_poly.type
_entity_poly.pdbx_seq_one_letter_code
_entity_poly.pdbx_strand_id
1 'polypeptide(L)'
;MAVQESAAQLSMTLKVQEYPTLKVPYETLNKRFRAAQKNIDRETSHVTMVVAELEKTLSSCPAVDSVVSLLDGVVEKLSVLKRKAVESIQAEDESAKLCKRRIEHLKEHSSDQPAAASLWKRKRMDRMMVEHLLRCGYYNTAVKLARQSGIEDLVNIEMFLTAKEVEESLERRETATCLAWCHDNKSRLRKMKSCLEFSLRIQEFIELVRQNKRLDAVRHARKHFSQAEGSQLDEVRQVMGMLAFPPDTHISPYKDLLDPARWRMLIQQFRYDNYRLHQLGNNSVFTLTLQAGLSAIKTPQCYKEDGSSKSPLRQLPPGLQDLGRRDEREQPAHDAAQRLRLRLQLSALHPPRRQGGLPENQRGLPLLASREGVHHVGPRPRPPRRCSCFCDQRSVGGADTRGRGWRVDRLLLGGCFDRRVL
;
A
#
# COMPACT_ATOMS: atom_id res chain seq x y z
N MET A 1 13.85 -17.62 -33.10
CA MET A 1 14.20 -16.19 -32.99
C MET A 1 13.68 -15.69 -31.66
N ALA A 2 14.55 -15.23 -30.78
CA ALA A 2 14.14 -14.60 -29.53
C ALA A 2 13.39 -13.31 -29.87
N VAL A 3 12.18 -13.14 -29.34
CA VAL A 3 11.49 -11.85 -29.41
C VAL A 3 12.34 -10.89 -28.61
N GLN A 4 12.97 -9.95 -29.31
CA GLN A 4 13.79 -8.91 -28.71
C GLN A 4 12.84 -8.00 -27.94
N GLU A 5 12.65 -8.27 -26.64
CA GLU A 5 11.87 -7.40 -25.76
C GLU A 5 12.43 -5.98 -25.88
N SER A 6 11.58 -5.02 -26.23
CA SER A 6 12.01 -3.63 -26.29
C SER A 6 12.46 -3.20 -24.89
N ALA A 7 13.57 -2.46 -24.78
CA ALA A 7 14.08 -1.94 -23.50
C ALA A 7 13.00 -1.23 -22.66
N ALA A 8 11.98 -0.66 -23.32
CA ALA A 8 10.82 -0.04 -22.68
C ALA A 8 9.90 -1.06 -21.94
N GLN A 9 9.70 -2.25 -22.50
CA GLN A 9 8.89 -3.32 -21.90
C GLN A 9 9.60 -3.93 -20.70
N LEU A 10 10.91 -4.18 -20.82
CA LEU A 10 11.77 -4.61 -19.71
C LEU A 10 11.77 -3.59 -18.56
N SER A 11 11.89 -2.29 -18.89
CA SER A 11 11.82 -1.20 -17.91
C SER A 11 10.47 -1.16 -17.18
N MET A 12 9.35 -1.38 -17.87
CA MET A 12 8.02 -1.37 -17.27
C MET A 12 7.79 -2.56 -16.35
N THR A 13 8.22 -3.77 -16.75
CA THR A 13 8.10 -4.99 -15.92
C THR A 13 8.96 -4.90 -14.66
N LEU A 14 10.19 -4.38 -14.77
CA LEU A 14 11.05 -4.10 -13.63
C LEU A 14 10.40 -3.09 -12.68
N LYS A 15 9.85 -1.99 -13.19
CA LYS A 15 9.17 -0.99 -12.36
C LYS A 15 8.02 -1.58 -11.54
N VAL A 16 7.26 -2.52 -12.10
CA VAL A 16 6.15 -3.18 -11.37
C VAL A 16 6.69 -4.14 -10.29
N GLN A 17 7.71 -4.93 -10.60
CA GLN A 17 8.28 -5.90 -9.66
C GLN A 17 9.09 -5.24 -8.54
N GLU A 18 9.72 -4.09 -8.82
CA GLU A 18 10.54 -3.34 -7.86
C GLU A 18 9.72 -2.28 -7.10
N TYR A 19 8.45 -2.07 -7.43
CA TYR A 19 7.60 -1.09 -6.77
C TYR A 19 7.49 -1.29 -5.24
N PRO A 20 7.25 -2.52 -4.73
CA PRO A 20 7.24 -2.80 -3.28
C PRO A 20 8.52 -2.39 -2.56
N THR A 21 9.67 -2.45 -3.24
CA THR A 21 10.98 -2.11 -2.69
C THR A 21 11.03 -0.67 -2.23
N LEU A 22 10.43 0.24 -2.99
CA LEU A 22 10.44 1.68 -2.67
C LEU A 22 9.20 2.12 -1.91
N LYS A 23 8.06 1.47 -2.16
CA LYS A 23 6.78 1.96 -1.63
C LYS A 23 6.68 1.82 -0.11
N VAL A 24 7.01 0.67 0.44
CA VAL A 24 6.93 0.42 1.89
C VAL A 24 7.80 1.39 2.72
N PRO A 25 9.10 1.59 2.42
CA PRO A 25 9.94 2.53 3.17
C PRO A 25 9.49 3.98 2.96
N TYR A 26 9.01 4.34 1.77
CA TYR A 26 8.42 5.67 1.54
C TYR A 26 7.18 5.92 2.41
N GLU A 27 6.26 4.96 2.51
CA GLU A 27 5.10 5.09 3.40
C GLU A 27 5.51 5.19 4.87
N THR A 28 6.58 4.48 5.26
CA THR A 28 7.14 4.55 6.61
C THR A 28 7.71 5.95 6.90
N LEU A 29 8.52 6.49 5.98
CA LEU A 29 9.03 7.86 6.06
C LEU A 29 7.88 8.88 6.14
N ASN A 30 6.86 8.74 5.30
CA ASN A 30 5.70 9.64 5.28
C ASN A 30 4.88 9.56 6.57
N LYS A 31 4.76 8.37 7.18
CA LYS A 31 4.12 8.20 8.49
C LYS A 31 4.93 8.92 9.58
N ARG A 32 6.26 8.73 9.60
CA ARG A 32 7.16 9.39 10.57
C ARG A 32 7.12 10.91 10.42
N PHE A 33 7.25 11.42 9.19
CA PHE A 33 7.17 12.86 8.89
C PHE A 33 5.88 13.51 9.39
N ARG A 34 4.72 12.90 9.13
CA ARG A 34 3.43 13.44 9.62
C ARG A 34 3.32 13.38 11.14
N ALA A 35 3.84 12.34 11.77
CA ALA A 35 3.83 12.20 13.22
C ALA A 35 4.74 13.24 13.88
N ALA A 36 5.94 13.45 13.32
CA ALA A 36 6.90 14.46 13.74
C ALA A 36 6.30 15.86 13.66
N GLN A 37 5.72 16.24 12.51
CA GLN A 37 5.06 17.54 12.35
C GLN A 37 4.00 17.76 13.43
N LYS A 38 3.10 16.78 13.61
CA LYS A 38 2.04 16.87 14.63
C LYS A 38 2.59 17.00 16.06
N ASN A 39 3.67 16.29 16.38
CA ASN A 39 4.28 16.35 17.70
C ASN A 39 4.98 17.69 17.93
N ILE A 40 5.72 18.19 16.94
CA ILE A 40 6.40 19.49 17.00
C ILE A 40 5.38 20.62 17.12
N ASP A 41 4.30 20.60 16.34
CA ASP A 41 3.23 21.62 16.40
C ASP A 41 2.56 21.65 17.79
N ARG A 42 2.36 20.48 18.40
CA ARG A 42 1.80 20.37 19.77
C ARG A 42 2.73 20.97 20.81
N GLU A 43 4.00 20.57 20.80
CA GLU A 43 4.96 21.09 21.78
C GLU A 43 5.23 22.58 21.57
N THR A 44 5.22 23.06 20.32
CA THR A 44 5.30 24.49 19.99
C THR A 44 4.11 25.23 20.60
N SER A 45 2.89 24.68 20.50
CA SER A 45 1.70 25.27 21.12
C SER A 45 1.82 25.35 22.65
N HIS A 46 2.39 24.34 23.30
CA HIS A 46 2.67 24.37 24.74
C HIS A 46 3.67 25.46 25.12
N VAL A 47 4.75 25.62 24.34
CA VAL A 47 5.74 26.69 24.56
C VAL A 47 5.08 28.06 24.41
N THR A 48 4.33 28.28 23.32
CA THR A 48 3.62 29.56 23.08
C THR A 48 2.65 29.89 24.22
N MET A 49 1.95 28.90 24.78
CA MET A 49 1.04 29.10 25.90
C MET A 49 1.76 29.56 27.18
N VAL A 50 2.90 28.95 27.52
CA VAL A 50 3.67 29.35 28.72
C VAL A 50 4.33 30.72 28.52
N VAL A 51 4.82 31.02 27.31
CA VAL A 51 5.37 32.34 26.98
C VAL A 51 4.29 33.42 27.08
N ALA A 52 3.07 33.17 26.57
CA ALA A 52 1.97 34.13 26.68
C ALA A 52 1.56 34.41 28.14
N GLU A 53 1.58 33.39 28.99
CA GLU A 53 1.32 33.58 30.43
C GLU A 53 2.42 34.39 31.11
N LEU A 54 3.68 34.19 30.72
CA LEU A 54 4.80 35.00 31.17
C LEU A 54 4.64 36.47 30.74
N GLU A 55 4.34 36.75 29.47
CA GLU A 55 4.12 38.12 28.96
C GLU A 55 2.97 38.83 29.67
N LYS A 56 1.86 38.11 29.89
CA LYS A 56 0.71 38.63 30.64
C LYS A 56 1.08 38.95 32.09
N THR A 57 1.83 38.09 32.75
CA THR A 57 2.26 38.29 34.14
C THR A 57 3.24 39.45 34.26
N LEU A 58 4.15 39.61 33.29
CA LEU A 58 5.08 40.76 33.23
C LEU A 58 4.34 42.11 33.08
N SER A 59 3.17 42.11 32.46
CA SER A 59 2.35 43.31 32.27
C SER A 59 1.73 43.84 33.57
N SER A 60 1.71 43.06 34.66
CA SER A 60 1.06 43.42 35.92
C SER A 60 2.01 43.67 37.11
N CYS A 61 3.28 44.01 36.86
CA CYS A 61 4.31 44.25 37.90
C CYS A 61 4.40 43.11 38.96
N PRO A 62 4.74 41.89 38.54
CA PRO A 62 4.72 40.70 39.40
C PRO A 62 5.90 40.64 40.38
N ALA A 63 5.76 39.83 41.43
CA ALA A 63 6.88 39.49 42.32
C ALA A 63 7.97 38.73 41.55
N VAL A 64 9.24 38.98 41.89
CA VAL A 64 10.40 38.38 41.21
C VAL A 64 10.33 36.84 41.21
N ASP A 65 9.95 36.23 42.33
CA ASP A 65 9.81 34.77 42.46
C ASP A 65 8.80 34.18 41.48
N SER A 66 7.71 34.90 41.18
CA SER A 66 6.71 34.48 40.20
C SER A 66 7.27 34.49 38.77
N VAL A 67 8.12 35.47 38.45
CA VAL A 67 8.76 35.55 37.13
C VAL A 67 9.78 34.45 36.96
N VAL A 68 10.58 34.18 38.00
CA VAL A 68 11.57 33.08 38.00
C VAL A 68 10.86 31.74 37.78
N SER A 69 9.78 31.46 38.50
CA SER A 69 9.01 30.22 38.32
C SER A 69 8.42 30.06 36.91
N LEU A 70 7.93 31.15 36.30
CA LEU A 70 7.43 31.12 34.93
C LEU A 70 8.55 30.90 33.90
N LEU A 71 9.72 31.51 34.09
CA LEU A 71 10.89 31.28 33.26
C LEU A 71 11.37 29.83 33.34
N ASP A 72 11.39 29.22 34.52
CA ASP A 72 11.69 27.80 34.69
C ASP A 72 10.71 26.93 33.90
N GLY A 73 9.42 27.26 33.94
CA GLY A 73 8.40 26.60 33.13
C GLY A 73 8.64 26.72 31.62
N VAL A 74 9.05 27.90 31.12
CA VAL A 74 9.41 28.10 29.72
C VAL A 74 10.62 27.23 29.34
N VAL A 75 11.67 27.24 30.17
CA VAL A 75 12.88 26.44 29.97
C VAL A 75 12.56 24.94 29.92
N GLU A 76 11.68 24.47 30.81
CA GLU A 76 11.22 23.08 30.82
C GLU A 76 10.53 22.72 29.50
N LYS A 77 9.56 23.53 29.04
CA LYS A 77 8.84 23.26 27.78
C LYS A 77 9.75 23.35 26.55
N LEU A 78 10.66 24.31 26.49
CA LEU A 78 11.66 24.40 25.42
C LEU A 78 12.59 23.18 25.41
N SER A 79 12.99 22.67 26.59
CA SER A 79 13.81 21.47 26.70
C SER A 79 13.08 20.22 26.20
N VAL A 80 11.78 20.10 26.51
CA VAL A 80 10.92 19.03 25.98
C VAL A 80 10.79 19.13 24.45
N LEU A 81 10.51 20.32 23.92
CA LEU A 81 10.42 20.57 22.48
C LEU A 81 11.73 20.20 21.78
N LYS A 82 12.88 20.66 22.28
CA LYS A 82 14.21 20.34 21.74
C LYS A 82 14.43 18.84 21.67
N ARG A 83 14.18 18.12 22.78
CA ARG A 83 14.32 16.65 22.84
C ARG A 83 13.42 15.97 21.81
N LYS A 84 12.14 16.35 21.75
CA LYS A 84 11.17 15.77 20.81
C LYS A 84 11.50 16.05 19.34
N ALA A 85 12.02 17.24 19.03
CA ALA A 85 12.48 17.59 17.70
C ALA A 85 13.67 16.72 17.29
N VAL A 86 14.67 16.56 18.17
CA VAL A 86 15.85 15.71 17.89
C VAL A 86 15.45 14.25 17.65
N GLU A 87 14.61 13.68 18.52
CA GLU A 87 14.07 12.31 18.35
C GLU A 87 13.37 12.14 17.00
N SER A 88 12.53 13.11 16.63
CA SER A 88 11.74 13.06 15.39
C SER A 88 12.62 13.19 14.15
N ILE A 89 13.57 14.13 14.15
CA ILE A 89 14.52 14.36 13.05
C ILE A 89 15.39 13.12 12.83
N GLN A 90 15.91 12.52 13.91
CA GLN A 90 16.72 11.31 13.81
C GLN A 90 15.93 10.14 13.20
N ALA A 91 14.69 9.94 13.64
CA ALA A 91 13.83 8.88 13.12
C ALA A 91 13.45 9.09 11.64
N GLU A 92 13.26 10.34 11.20
CA GLU A 92 13.05 10.67 9.79
C GLU A 92 14.31 10.43 8.95
N ASP A 93 15.47 10.87 9.43
CA ASP A 93 16.76 10.73 8.74
C ASP A 93 17.11 9.26 8.50
N GLU A 94 16.89 8.38 9.48
CA GLU A 94 17.06 6.93 9.30
C GLU A 94 16.16 6.36 8.19
N SER A 95 14.89 6.79 8.15
CA SER A 95 13.95 6.35 7.12
C SER A 95 14.29 6.90 5.74
N ALA A 96 14.78 8.14 5.68
CA ALA A 96 15.24 8.78 4.45
C ALA A 96 16.51 8.08 3.92
N LYS A 97 17.47 7.77 4.79
CA LYS A 97 18.68 6.99 4.45
C LYS A 97 18.33 5.61 3.92
N LEU A 98 17.35 4.91 4.53
CA LEU A 98 16.86 3.63 4.01
C LEU A 98 16.28 3.76 2.60
N CYS A 99 15.45 4.78 2.35
CA CYS A 99 14.92 5.06 1.02
C CYS A 99 16.06 5.32 0.02
N LYS A 100 17.07 6.11 0.41
CA LYS A 100 18.24 6.43 -0.40
C LYS A 100 19.04 5.17 -0.77
N ARG A 101 19.36 4.31 0.20
CA ARG A 101 20.08 3.04 -0.04
C ARG A 101 19.35 2.14 -1.05
N ARG A 102 18.02 2.07 -0.97
CA ARG A 102 17.21 1.28 -1.92
C ARG A 102 17.17 1.89 -3.31
N ILE A 103 17.12 3.22 -3.43
CA ILE A 103 17.20 3.91 -4.72
C ILE A 103 18.58 3.68 -5.35
N GLU A 104 19.65 3.77 -4.57
CA GLU A 104 21.02 3.49 -5.02
C GLU A 104 21.15 2.06 -5.53
N HIS A 105 20.66 1.07 -4.79
CA HIS A 105 20.63 -0.33 -5.25
C HIS A 105 19.86 -0.51 -6.56
N LEU A 106 18.74 0.19 -6.76
CA LEU A 106 18.00 0.09 -8.03
C LEU A 106 18.74 0.74 -9.20
N LYS A 107 19.56 1.77 -8.95
CA LYS A 107 20.40 2.38 -9.98
C LYS A 107 21.55 1.47 -10.43
N GLU A 108 22.03 0.58 -9.56
CA GLU A 108 23.06 -0.43 -9.91
C GLU A 108 22.62 -1.33 -11.07
N HIS A 109 21.31 -1.51 -11.30
CA HIS A 109 20.78 -2.27 -12.43
C HIS A 109 21.22 -1.70 -13.79
N SER A 110 21.40 -0.38 -13.88
CA SER A 110 21.81 0.31 -15.10
C SER A 110 23.34 0.32 -15.30
N SER A 111 24.09 -0.44 -14.51
CA SER A 111 25.53 -0.57 -14.67
C SER A 111 25.88 -1.42 -15.90
N ASP A 112 26.80 -0.92 -16.72
CA ASP A 112 27.30 -1.63 -17.91
C ASP A 112 28.27 -2.78 -17.56
N GLN A 113 28.64 -2.95 -16.28
CA GLN A 113 29.58 -3.99 -15.86
C GLN A 113 28.88 -5.36 -15.67
N PRO A 114 29.29 -6.42 -16.37
CA PRO A 114 28.65 -7.74 -16.29
C PRO A 114 28.65 -8.37 -14.89
N ALA A 115 29.74 -8.18 -14.14
CA ALA A 115 29.88 -8.70 -12.78
C ALA A 115 28.90 -8.02 -11.81
N ALA A 116 28.78 -6.69 -11.90
CA ALA A 116 27.82 -5.91 -11.12
C ALA A 116 26.37 -6.31 -11.44
N ALA A 117 26.05 -6.49 -12.73
CA ALA A 117 24.73 -6.96 -13.16
C ALA A 117 24.38 -8.36 -12.62
N SER A 118 25.35 -9.28 -12.59
CA SER A 118 25.17 -10.62 -12.02
C SER A 118 24.92 -10.58 -10.50
N LEU A 119 25.70 -9.78 -9.77
CA LEU A 119 25.51 -9.58 -8.33
C LEU A 119 24.14 -8.97 -8.02
N TRP A 120 23.73 -7.96 -8.80
CA TRP A 120 22.43 -7.31 -8.65
C TRP A 120 21.27 -8.29 -8.86
N LYS A 121 21.33 -9.13 -9.90
CA LYS A 121 20.33 -10.19 -10.15
C LYS A 121 20.22 -11.17 -8.99
N ARG A 122 21.35 -11.54 -8.36
CA ARG A 122 21.37 -12.41 -7.18
C ARG A 122 20.72 -11.75 -5.97
N LYS A 123 21.12 -10.52 -5.64
CA LYS A 123 20.50 -9.73 -4.56
C LYS A 123 18.99 -9.58 -4.78
N ARG A 124 18.56 -9.34 -6.02
CA ARG A 124 17.15 -9.25 -6.40
C ARG A 124 16.40 -10.55 -6.10
N MET A 125 16.97 -11.70 -6.47
CA MET A 125 16.39 -13.01 -6.21
C MET A 125 16.27 -13.28 -4.71
N ASP A 126 17.34 -13.06 -3.95
CA ASP A 126 17.35 -13.23 -2.50
C ASP A 126 16.28 -12.37 -1.83
N ARG A 127 16.12 -11.13 -2.30
CA ARG A 127 15.10 -10.18 -1.82
C ARG A 127 13.68 -10.69 -2.07
N MET A 128 13.41 -11.22 -3.27
CA MET A 128 12.13 -11.85 -3.61
C MET A 128 11.86 -13.08 -2.73
N MET A 129 12.88 -13.91 -2.49
CA MET A 129 12.78 -15.08 -1.61
C MET A 129 12.52 -14.69 -0.15
N VAL A 130 13.24 -13.70 0.39
CA VAL A 130 13.02 -13.21 1.75
C VAL A 130 11.57 -12.74 1.92
N GLU A 131 11.05 -11.93 1.00
CA GLU A 131 9.65 -11.49 1.06
C GLU A 131 8.67 -12.68 1.02
N HIS A 132 8.92 -13.65 0.13
CA HIS A 132 8.08 -14.85 0.03
C HIS A 132 8.10 -15.67 1.33
N LEU A 133 9.28 -15.90 1.90
CA LEU A 133 9.43 -16.61 3.16
C LEU A 133 8.70 -15.91 4.30
N LEU A 134 8.75 -14.57 4.37
CA LEU A 134 8.01 -13.78 5.36
C LEU A 134 6.49 -13.97 5.19
N ARG A 135 5.97 -13.95 3.96
CA ARG A 135 4.54 -14.20 3.67
C ARG A 135 4.10 -15.62 4.02
N CYS A 136 5.00 -16.60 3.93
CA CYS A 136 4.74 -17.99 4.31
C CYS A 136 4.92 -18.26 5.80
N GLY A 137 5.33 -17.27 6.61
CA GLY A 137 5.56 -17.43 8.04
C GLY A 137 6.94 -17.97 8.42
N TYR A 138 7.87 -18.12 7.47
CA TYR A 138 9.24 -18.59 7.70
C TYR A 138 10.20 -17.45 8.12
N TYR A 139 9.85 -16.72 9.17
CA TYR A 139 10.55 -15.50 9.60
C TYR A 139 12.03 -15.71 9.92
N ASN A 140 12.37 -16.76 10.68
CA ASN A 140 13.76 -17.04 11.07
C ASN A 140 14.65 -17.30 9.86
N THR A 141 14.14 -18.08 8.90
CA THR A 141 14.85 -18.37 7.64
C THR A 141 15.01 -17.12 6.80
N ALA A 142 13.96 -16.30 6.70
CA ALA A 142 13.99 -15.03 5.97
C ALA A 142 15.03 -14.05 6.55
N VAL A 143 15.08 -13.90 7.88
CA VAL A 143 16.07 -13.05 8.56
C VAL A 143 17.49 -13.57 8.36
N LYS A 144 17.71 -14.89 8.47
CA LYS A 144 19.01 -15.51 8.22
C LYS A 144 19.50 -15.27 6.78
N LEU A 145 18.63 -15.47 5.79
CA LEU A 145 18.94 -15.20 4.38
C LEU A 145 19.28 -13.73 4.16
N ALA A 146 18.49 -12.81 4.72
CA ALA A 146 18.73 -11.37 4.58
C ALA A 146 20.11 -10.96 5.14
N ARG A 147 20.51 -11.52 6.29
CA ARG A 147 21.82 -11.27 6.91
C ARG A 147 22.97 -11.84 6.08
N GLN A 148 22.87 -13.10 5.68
CA GLN A 148 23.93 -13.77 4.90
C GLN A 148 24.16 -13.11 3.54
N SER A 149 23.09 -12.63 2.90
CA SER A 149 23.17 -11.91 1.63
C SER A 149 23.48 -10.41 1.78
N GLY A 150 23.53 -9.88 3.02
CA GLY A 150 23.77 -8.47 3.28
C GLY A 150 22.69 -7.55 2.69
N ILE A 151 21.42 -7.99 2.71
CA ILE A 151 20.28 -7.30 2.09
C ILE A 151 19.21 -6.87 3.10
N GLU A 152 19.51 -6.84 4.40
CA GLU A 152 18.55 -6.44 5.46
C GLU A 152 17.89 -5.09 5.15
N ASP A 153 18.66 -4.11 4.65
CA ASP A 153 18.15 -2.80 4.24
C ASP A 153 17.26 -2.82 3.00
N LEU A 154 17.26 -3.90 2.21
CA LEU A 154 16.52 -4.00 0.95
C LEU A 154 15.19 -4.75 1.11
N VAL A 155 14.95 -5.36 2.28
CA VAL A 155 13.77 -6.17 2.57
C VAL A 155 12.91 -5.51 3.65
N ASN A 156 11.60 -5.83 3.68
CA ASN A 156 10.63 -5.19 4.58
C ASN A 156 10.38 -6.01 5.85
N ILE A 157 11.42 -6.56 6.48
CA ILE A 157 11.30 -7.52 7.60
C ILE A 157 10.42 -6.96 8.73
N GLU A 158 10.68 -5.74 9.20
CA GLU A 158 9.95 -5.15 10.33
C GLU A 158 8.44 -5.09 10.10
N MET A 159 8.01 -4.73 8.89
CA MET A 159 6.58 -4.67 8.55
C MET A 159 5.91 -6.04 8.67
N PHE A 160 6.58 -7.11 8.25
CA PHE A 160 6.07 -8.47 8.39
C PHE A 160 6.12 -8.97 9.84
N LEU A 161 7.07 -8.52 10.66
CA LEU A 161 7.12 -8.85 12.09
C LEU A 161 5.99 -8.15 12.87
N THR A 162 5.69 -6.89 12.56
CA THR A 162 4.50 -6.22 13.14
C THR A 162 3.21 -6.93 12.73
N ALA A 163 3.09 -7.36 11.47
CA ALA A 163 1.93 -8.12 11.02
C ALA A 163 1.83 -9.48 11.75
N LYS A 164 2.96 -10.17 11.93
CA LYS A 164 3.05 -11.43 12.65
C LYS A 164 2.46 -11.33 14.07
N GLU A 165 2.83 -10.29 14.82
CA GLU A 165 2.33 -10.09 16.19
C GLU A 165 0.80 -9.97 16.23
N VAL A 166 0.22 -9.25 15.26
CA VAL A 166 -1.25 -9.14 15.13
C VAL A 166 -1.86 -10.49 14.79
N GLU A 167 -1.28 -11.24 13.85
CA GLU A 167 -1.77 -12.56 13.47
C GLU A 167 -1.73 -13.55 14.64
N GLU A 168 -0.62 -13.62 15.37
CA GLU A 168 -0.47 -14.47 16.56
C GLU A 168 -1.47 -14.09 17.66
N SER A 169 -1.79 -12.80 17.84
CA SER A 169 -2.83 -12.37 18.79
C SER A 169 -4.21 -12.89 18.39
N LEU A 170 -4.56 -12.83 17.10
CA LEU A 170 -5.82 -13.35 16.59
C LEU A 170 -5.88 -14.89 16.69
N GLU A 171 -4.76 -15.58 16.51
CA GLU A 171 -4.66 -17.04 16.74
C GLU A 171 -4.92 -17.39 18.21
N ARG A 172 -4.44 -16.55 19.14
CA ARG A 172 -4.77 -16.64 20.58
C ARG A 172 -6.18 -16.15 20.93
N ARG A 173 -6.99 -15.75 19.94
CA ARG A 173 -8.36 -15.22 20.09
C ARG A 173 -8.42 -13.88 20.81
N GLU A 174 -7.38 -13.07 20.66
CA GLU A 174 -7.26 -11.74 21.23
C GLU A 174 -7.47 -10.68 20.13
N THR A 175 -8.50 -9.83 20.26
CA THR A 175 -8.80 -8.77 19.27
C THR A 175 -8.06 -7.46 19.52
N ALA A 176 -7.55 -7.26 20.74
CA ALA A 176 -7.05 -5.96 21.20
C ALA A 176 -5.90 -5.42 20.31
N THR A 177 -4.91 -6.25 20.00
CA THR A 177 -3.77 -5.86 19.16
C THR A 177 -4.19 -5.51 17.74
N CYS A 178 -5.10 -6.29 17.15
CA CYS A 178 -5.64 -6.03 15.82
C CYS A 178 -6.49 -4.74 15.78
N LEU A 179 -7.29 -4.49 16.82
CA LEU A 179 -8.05 -3.25 16.95
C LEU A 179 -7.15 -2.02 17.14
N ALA A 180 -6.06 -2.14 17.88
CA ALA A 180 -5.05 -1.09 17.98
C ALA A 180 -4.43 -0.79 16.61
N TRP A 181 -4.11 -1.83 15.83
CA TRP A 181 -3.66 -1.67 14.44
C TRP A 181 -4.71 -0.98 13.56
N CYS A 182 -6.00 -1.33 13.70
CA CYS A 182 -7.09 -0.66 12.99
C CYS A 182 -7.15 0.83 13.33
N HIS A 183 -7.03 1.17 14.62
CA HIS A 183 -7.03 2.55 15.09
C HIS A 183 -5.87 3.36 14.49
N ASP A 184 -4.65 2.81 14.53
CA ASP A 184 -3.45 3.46 14.01
C ASP A 184 -3.51 3.72 12.50
N ASN A 185 -4.28 2.91 11.77
CA ASN A 185 -4.43 2.97 10.32
C ASN A 185 -5.81 3.49 9.86
N LYS A 186 -6.65 3.97 10.79
CA LYS A 186 -8.07 4.31 10.57
C LYS A 186 -8.34 5.15 9.32
N SER A 187 -7.58 6.22 9.11
CA SER A 187 -7.77 7.11 7.96
C SER A 187 -7.50 6.44 6.62
N ARG A 188 -6.56 5.49 6.55
CA ARG A 188 -6.24 4.75 5.34
C ARG A 188 -7.22 3.61 5.12
N LEU A 189 -7.59 2.89 6.19
CA LEU A 189 -8.60 1.84 6.15
C LEU A 189 -9.96 2.36 5.66
N ARG A 190 -10.37 3.57 6.10
CA ARG A 190 -11.59 4.24 5.59
C ARG A 190 -11.52 4.52 4.08
N LYS A 191 -10.39 5.01 3.58
CA LYS A 191 -10.20 5.25 2.13
C LYS A 191 -10.27 3.94 1.32
N MET A 192 -9.79 2.86 1.91
CA MET A 192 -9.82 1.52 1.30
C MET A 192 -11.16 0.78 1.50
N LYS A 193 -12.09 1.37 2.25
CA LYS A 193 -13.38 0.78 2.65
C LYS A 193 -13.22 -0.61 3.30
N SER A 194 -12.21 -0.77 4.15
CA SER A 194 -12.02 -2.01 4.91
C SER A 194 -13.13 -2.17 5.96
N CYS A 195 -13.65 -3.39 6.10
CA CYS A 195 -14.62 -3.78 7.13
C CYS A 195 -13.98 -4.49 8.33
N LEU A 196 -12.65 -4.59 8.40
CA LEU A 196 -11.94 -5.39 9.40
C LEU A 196 -12.30 -5.02 10.84
N GLU A 197 -12.34 -3.72 11.16
CA GLU A 197 -12.72 -3.25 12.50
C GLU A 197 -14.14 -3.73 12.87
N PHE A 198 -15.08 -3.65 11.92
CA PHE A 198 -16.44 -4.12 12.13
C PHE A 198 -16.49 -5.64 12.33
N SER A 199 -15.79 -6.42 11.51
CA SER A 199 -15.70 -7.88 11.67
C SER A 199 -15.11 -8.30 13.01
N LEU A 200 -14.11 -7.56 13.53
CA LEU A 200 -13.56 -7.79 14.87
C LEU A 200 -14.58 -7.49 15.97
N ARG A 201 -15.34 -6.40 15.86
CA ARG A 201 -16.41 -6.07 16.83
C ARG A 201 -17.52 -7.11 16.84
N ILE A 202 -17.85 -7.68 15.69
CA ILE A 202 -18.77 -8.81 15.57
C ILE A 202 -18.18 -10.05 16.27
N GLN A 203 -16.89 -10.33 16.11
CA GLN A 203 -16.24 -11.44 16.80
C GLN A 203 -16.26 -11.26 18.33
N GLU A 204 -15.98 -10.06 18.84
CA GLU A 204 -16.08 -9.77 20.28
C GLU A 204 -17.51 -10.02 20.80
N PHE A 205 -18.53 -9.62 20.04
CA PHE A 205 -19.92 -9.92 20.38
C PHE A 205 -20.17 -11.44 20.44
N ILE A 206 -19.70 -12.19 19.44
CA ILE A 206 -19.85 -13.65 19.38
C ILE A 206 -19.20 -14.31 20.60
N GLU A 207 -18.00 -13.87 21.00
CA GLU A 207 -17.33 -14.41 22.18
C GLU A 207 -18.07 -14.08 23.49
N LEU A 208 -18.69 -12.90 23.61
CA LEU A 208 -19.55 -12.56 24.76
C LEU A 208 -20.78 -13.48 24.84
N VAL A 209 -21.42 -13.76 23.70
CA VAL A 209 -22.55 -14.70 23.63
C VAL A 209 -22.10 -16.12 23.97
N ARG A 210 -20.93 -16.55 23.46
CA ARG A 210 -20.35 -17.88 23.76
C ARG A 210 -20.07 -18.05 25.26
N GLN A 211 -19.66 -16.99 25.96
CA GLN A 211 -19.47 -16.97 27.41
C GLN A 211 -20.78 -16.82 28.21
N ASN A 212 -21.93 -16.85 27.53
CA ASN A 212 -23.25 -16.62 28.12
C ASN A 212 -23.43 -15.23 28.78
N LYS A 213 -22.57 -14.25 28.46
CA LYS A 213 -22.63 -12.86 28.95
C LYS A 213 -23.54 -12.02 28.05
N ARG A 214 -24.82 -12.41 27.95
CA ARG A 214 -25.78 -11.82 27.00
C ARG A 214 -26.00 -10.32 27.19
N LEU A 215 -26.09 -9.83 28.43
CA LEU A 215 -26.25 -8.40 28.70
C LEU A 215 -25.03 -7.59 28.26
N ASP A 216 -23.82 -8.13 28.40
CA ASP A 216 -22.59 -7.49 27.95
C ASP A 216 -22.54 -7.43 26.42
N ALA A 217 -22.97 -8.50 25.74
CA ALA A 217 -23.09 -8.52 24.29
C ALA A 217 -24.06 -7.42 23.78
N VAL A 218 -25.21 -7.23 24.43
CA VAL A 218 -26.15 -6.15 24.10
C VAL A 218 -25.53 -4.76 24.33
N ARG A 219 -24.82 -4.56 25.45
CA ARG A 219 -24.11 -3.31 25.73
C ARG A 219 -23.03 -3.03 24.67
N HIS A 220 -22.28 -4.05 24.28
CA HIS A 220 -21.27 -3.99 23.22
C HIS A 220 -21.89 -3.61 21.88
N ALA A 221 -22.99 -4.25 21.48
CA ALA A 221 -23.70 -3.95 20.24
C ALA A 221 -24.18 -2.50 20.19
N ARG A 222 -24.77 -1.99 21.27
CA ARG A 222 -25.21 -0.58 21.34
C ARG A 222 -24.06 0.41 21.17
N LYS A 223 -22.88 0.07 21.68
CA LYS A 223 -21.69 0.93 21.60
C LYS A 223 -21.05 0.91 20.21
N HIS A 224 -20.96 -0.27 19.58
CA HIS A 224 -20.13 -0.46 18.39
C HIS A 224 -20.90 -0.60 17.08
N PHE A 225 -22.20 -0.92 17.12
CA PHE A 225 -23.02 -1.12 15.92
C PHE A 225 -24.05 0.00 15.69
N SER A 226 -24.02 1.08 16.48
CA SER A 226 -24.96 2.20 16.36
C SER A 226 -24.88 2.95 15.02
N GLN A 227 -23.71 2.91 14.37
CA GLN A 227 -23.47 3.52 13.06
C GLN A 227 -23.47 2.51 11.91
N ALA A 228 -23.96 1.27 12.14
CA ALA A 228 -24.05 0.28 11.08
C ALA A 228 -25.12 0.70 10.07
N GLU A 229 -24.80 0.60 8.78
CA GLU A 229 -25.69 0.98 7.68
C GLU A 229 -25.65 -0.04 6.54
N GLY A 230 -26.70 -0.08 5.72
CA GLY A 230 -26.77 -0.95 4.55
C GLY A 230 -26.56 -2.43 4.90
N SER A 231 -25.62 -3.10 4.21
CA SER A 231 -25.33 -4.52 4.42
C SER A 231 -24.82 -4.86 5.83
N GLN A 232 -24.22 -3.89 6.55
CA GLN A 232 -23.76 -4.12 7.92
C GLN A 232 -24.94 -4.33 8.87
N LEU A 233 -26.10 -3.72 8.62
CA LEU A 233 -27.28 -3.91 9.45
C LEU A 233 -27.82 -5.34 9.36
N ASP A 234 -27.72 -5.97 8.19
CA ASP A 234 -28.15 -7.35 8.01
C ASP A 234 -27.25 -8.32 8.79
N GLU A 235 -25.94 -8.08 8.78
CA GLU A 235 -24.99 -8.80 9.65
C GLU A 235 -25.28 -8.58 11.14
N VAL A 236 -25.56 -7.34 11.56
CA VAL A 236 -25.92 -7.02 12.96
C VAL A 236 -27.21 -7.73 13.36
N ARG A 237 -28.25 -7.72 12.52
CA ARG A 237 -29.53 -8.42 12.78
C ARG A 237 -29.30 -9.91 12.98
N GLN A 238 -28.50 -10.52 12.12
CA GLN A 238 -28.15 -11.94 12.21
C GLN A 238 -27.41 -12.26 13.51
N VAL A 239 -26.40 -11.46 13.87
CA VAL A 239 -25.61 -11.68 15.08
C VAL A 239 -26.42 -11.41 16.35
N MET A 240 -27.31 -10.41 16.35
CA MET A 240 -28.26 -10.17 17.44
C MET A 240 -29.23 -11.33 17.65
N GLY A 241 -29.63 -12.02 16.57
CA GLY A 241 -30.47 -13.21 16.64
C GLY A 241 -29.86 -14.35 17.47
N MET A 242 -28.53 -14.43 17.57
CA MET A 242 -27.85 -15.43 18.40
C MET A 242 -28.22 -15.34 19.89
N LEU A 243 -28.68 -14.17 20.37
CA LEU A 243 -29.09 -14.00 21.77
C LEU A 243 -30.25 -14.93 22.16
N ALA A 244 -31.09 -15.31 21.19
CA ALA A 244 -32.23 -16.20 21.38
C ALA A 244 -31.84 -17.70 21.45
N PHE A 245 -30.62 -18.05 21.07
CA PHE A 245 -30.15 -19.43 20.99
C PHE A 245 -29.10 -19.73 22.07
N PRO A 246 -28.93 -21.01 22.45
CA PRO A 246 -27.83 -21.41 23.31
C PRO A 246 -26.50 -21.49 22.54
N PRO A 247 -25.33 -21.37 23.21
CA PRO A 247 -24.01 -21.39 22.56
C PRO A 247 -23.65 -22.69 21.83
N ASP A 248 -24.35 -23.79 22.11
CA ASP A 248 -24.20 -25.11 21.49
C ASP A 248 -25.22 -25.37 20.37
N THR A 249 -25.90 -24.32 19.88
CA THR A 249 -26.90 -24.44 18.82
C THR A 249 -26.33 -25.10 17.55
N HIS A 250 -27.11 -26.02 16.98
CA HIS A 250 -26.83 -26.64 15.69
C HIS A 250 -27.57 -25.98 14.53
N ILE A 251 -28.31 -24.90 14.80
CA ILE A 251 -29.15 -24.21 13.82
C ILE A 251 -28.28 -23.25 12.99
N SER A 252 -28.21 -23.48 11.68
CA SER A 252 -27.62 -22.51 10.73
C SER A 252 -28.59 -21.32 10.57
N PRO A 253 -28.09 -20.07 10.49
CA PRO A 253 -26.69 -19.65 10.32
C PRO A 253 -25.88 -19.48 11.61
N TYR A 254 -26.51 -19.63 12.78
CA TYR A 254 -25.87 -19.31 14.07
C TYR A 254 -24.75 -20.28 14.45
N LYS A 255 -24.88 -21.56 14.08
CA LYS A 255 -23.80 -22.54 14.17
C LYS A 255 -22.54 -22.06 13.45
N ASP A 256 -22.69 -21.54 12.24
CA ASP A 256 -21.57 -21.08 11.41
C ASP A 256 -20.93 -19.80 11.98
N LEU A 257 -21.74 -18.93 12.61
CA LEU A 257 -21.24 -17.76 13.35
C LEU A 257 -20.40 -18.15 14.58
N LEU A 258 -20.69 -19.29 15.19
CA LEU A 258 -19.95 -19.80 16.35
C LEU A 258 -18.77 -20.69 15.95
N ASP A 259 -18.52 -20.92 14.65
CA ASP A 259 -17.42 -21.76 14.21
C ASP A 259 -16.05 -21.11 14.48
N PRO A 260 -15.07 -21.83 15.07
CA PRO A 260 -13.70 -21.35 15.25
C PRO A 260 -12.99 -20.89 13.96
N ALA A 261 -13.40 -21.38 12.79
CA ALA A 261 -12.86 -21.00 11.49
C ALA A 261 -12.97 -19.50 11.22
N ARG A 262 -13.90 -18.77 11.86
CA ARG A 262 -13.98 -17.31 11.76
C ARG A 262 -12.69 -16.60 12.16
N TRP A 263 -11.96 -17.12 13.15
CA TRP A 263 -10.66 -16.55 13.53
C TRP A 263 -9.64 -16.65 12.39
N ARG A 264 -9.62 -17.75 11.64
CA ARG A 264 -8.79 -17.88 10.44
C ARG A 264 -9.20 -16.89 9.35
N MET A 265 -10.50 -16.68 9.16
CA MET A 265 -11.00 -15.68 8.20
C MET A 265 -10.62 -14.25 8.61
N LEU A 266 -10.64 -13.92 9.91
CA LEU A 266 -10.18 -12.62 10.41
C LEU A 266 -8.68 -12.40 10.16
N ILE A 267 -7.86 -13.44 10.37
CA ILE A 267 -6.43 -13.40 10.06
C ILE A 267 -6.20 -13.17 8.56
N GLN A 268 -6.94 -13.86 7.70
CA GLN A 268 -6.87 -13.66 6.23
C GLN A 268 -7.32 -12.24 5.83
N GLN A 269 -8.42 -11.75 6.40
CA GLN A 269 -8.90 -10.39 6.16
C GLN A 269 -7.88 -9.34 6.61
N PHE A 270 -7.27 -9.53 7.79
CA PHE A 270 -6.19 -8.68 8.28
C PHE A 270 -4.99 -8.70 7.32
N ARG A 271 -4.53 -9.87 6.90
CA ARG A 271 -3.42 -10.02 5.92
C ARG A 271 -3.71 -9.25 4.63
N TYR A 272 -4.92 -9.43 4.09
CA TYR A 272 -5.36 -8.74 2.89
C TYR A 272 -5.34 -7.21 3.06
N ASP A 273 -5.91 -6.70 4.14
CA ASP A 273 -5.95 -5.27 4.41
C ASP A 273 -4.56 -4.71 4.70
N ASN A 274 -3.69 -5.45 5.40
CA ASN A 274 -2.31 -5.09 5.64
C ASN A 274 -1.51 -4.98 4.33
N TYR A 275 -1.64 -5.96 3.42
CA TYR A 275 -0.98 -5.88 2.12
C TYR A 275 -1.49 -4.72 1.27
N ARG A 276 -2.81 -4.52 1.18
CA ARG A 276 -3.38 -3.39 0.46
C ARG A 276 -2.96 -2.05 1.05
N LEU A 277 -2.88 -1.95 2.38
CA LEU A 277 -2.40 -0.77 3.07
C LEU A 277 -1.00 -0.42 2.57
N HIS A 278 -0.10 -1.39 2.52
CA HIS A 278 1.27 -1.25 2.03
C HIS A 278 1.42 -1.29 0.50
N GLN A 279 0.31 -1.38 -0.24
CA GLN A 279 0.25 -1.50 -1.70
C GLN A 279 1.06 -2.68 -2.24
N LEU A 280 1.04 -3.77 -1.49
CA LEU A 280 1.56 -5.06 -1.87
C LEU A 280 0.46 -5.88 -2.52
N GLY A 281 0.83 -6.70 -3.51
CA GLY A 281 -0.07 -7.73 -4.03
C GLY A 281 -0.27 -8.84 -3.00
N ASN A 282 -1.41 -9.55 -3.10
CA ASN A 282 -1.65 -10.77 -2.33
C ASN A 282 -0.61 -11.84 -2.69
N ASN A 283 -0.31 -11.95 -3.99
CA ASN A 283 0.74 -12.78 -4.52
C ASN A 283 2.11 -12.14 -4.34
N SER A 284 3.08 -12.94 -3.91
CA SER A 284 4.47 -12.50 -3.81
C SER A 284 5.07 -12.30 -5.21
N VAL A 285 5.98 -11.32 -5.34
CA VAL A 285 6.70 -11.08 -6.59
C VAL A 285 7.50 -12.33 -7.02
N PHE A 286 7.98 -13.11 -6.05
CA PHE A 286 8.62 -14.40 -6.28
C PHE A 286 7.68 -15.38 -7.01
N THR A 287 6.47 -15.59 -6.47
CA THR A 287 5.47 -16.50 -7.06
C THR A 287 5.18 -16.12 -8.51
N LEU A 288 4.93 -14.84 -8.77
CA LEU A 288 4.61 -14.33 -10.11
C LEU A 288 5.80 -14.51 -11.08
N THR A 289 7.02 -14.20 -10.62
CA THR A 289 8.24 -14.36 -11.41
C THR A 289 8.50 -15.84 -11.73
N LEU A 290 8.30 -16.72 -10.75
CA LEU A 290 8.48 -18.16 -10.93
C LEU A 290 7.45 -18.72 -11.92
N GLN A 291 6.17 -18.35 -11.79
CA GLN A 291 5.12 -18.77 -12.72
C GLN A 291 5.43 -18.30 -14.15
N ALA A 292 5.85 -17.04 -14.32
CA ALA A 292 6.26 -16.52 -15.62
C ALA A 292 7.47 -17.28 -16.18
N GLY A 293 8.50 -17.52 -15.36
CA GLY A 293 9.68 -18.30 -15.74
C GLY A 293 9.33 -19.72 -16.16
N LEU A 294 8.51 -20.43 -15.37
CA LEU A 294 8.05 -21.79 -15.70
C LEU A 294 7.27 -21.82 -17.01
N SER A 295 6.45 -20.79 -17.30
CA SER A 295 5.71 -20.70 -18.56
C SER A 295 6.60 -20.45 -19.79
N ALA A 296 7.77 -19.86 -19.61
CA ALA A 296 8.74 -19.60 -20.67
C ALA A 296 9.63 -20.82 -20.97
N ILE A 297 9.73 -21.79 -20.05
CA ILE A 297 10.49 -23.02 -20.26
C ILE A 297 9.73 -23.91 -21.23
N LYS A 298 10.34 -24.16 -22.39
CA LYS A 298 9.83 -25.17 -23.32
C LYS A 298 9.91 -26.53 -22.66
N THR A 299 8.77 -27.19 -22.51
CA THR A 299 8.71 -28.58 -22.07
C THR A 299 8.83 -29.50 -23.30
N PRO A 300 9.19 -30.79 -23.13
CA PRO A 300 9.17 -31.77 -24.22
C PRO A 300 7.81 -31.84 -24.95
N GLN A 301 6.71 -31.47 -24.28
CA GLN A 301 5.38 -31.39 -24.90
C GLN A 301 5.26 -30.27 -25.93
N CYS A 302 6.06 -29.20 -25.83
CA CYS A 302 6.11 -28.12 -26.82
C CYS A 302 6.71 -28.55 -28.17
N TYR A 303 7.26 -29.77 -28.24
CA TYR A 303 7.85 -30.36 -29.45
C TYR A 303 6.99 -31.49 -30.05
N LYS A 304 5.80 -31.76 -29.48
CA LYS A 304 4.85 -32.71 -30.08
C LYS A 304 4.09 -31.99 -31.21
N GLU A 305 4.14 -32.53 -32.43
CA GLU A 305 3.48 -31.98 -33.62
C GLU A 305 1.96 -32.22 -33.68
N ASP A 306 1.34 -32.69 -32.60
CA ASP A 306 -0.10 -32.97 -32.61
C ASP A 306 -0.90 -31.70 -32.28
N GLY A 307 -1.67 -31.21 -33.25
CA GLY A 307 -2.53 -30.01 -33.22
C GLY A 307 -3.68 -30.02 -32.20
N SER A 308 -3.59 -30.78 -31.11
CA SER A 308 -4.54 -30.81 -29.99
C SER A 308 -4.00 -29.92 -28.85
N SER A 309 -4.13 -28.61 -29.00
CA SER A 309 -3.70 -27.64 -27.98
C SER A 309 -4.57 -27.72 -26.72
N LYS A 310 -4.13 -28.48 -25.70
CA LYS A 310 -4.61 -28.35 -24.32
C LYS A 310 -3.55 -27.58 -23.52
N SER A 311 -3.99 -26.58 -22.75
CA SER A 311 -3.12 -25.64 -22.04
C SER A 311 -2.06 -26.34 -21.14
N PRO A 312 -0.77 -25.95 -21.22
CA PRO A 312 0.34 -26.59 -20.46
C PRO A 312 0.20 -26.54 -18.93
N LEU A 313 -0.61 -25.62 -18.39
CA LEU A 313 -0.73 -25.42 -16.93
C LEU A 313 -1.51 -26.52 -16.20
N ARG A 314 -2.23 -27.39 -16.91
CA ARG A 314 -3.10 -28.41 -16.28
C ARG A 314 -2.38 -29.69 -15.85
N GLN A 315 -1.07 -29.81 -16.08
CA GLN A 315 -0.33 -31.07 -15.92
C GLN A 315 0.97 -30.95 -15.10
N LEU A 316 1.22 -29.85 -14.38
CA LEU A 316 2.39 -29.77 -13.48
C LEU A 316 2.32 -30.83 -12.35
N PRO A 317 3.44 -31.23 -11.72
CA PRO A 317 3.43 -32.12 -10.55
C PRO A 317 2.49 -31.59 -9.43
N PRO A 318 1.87 -32.46 -8.60
CA PRO A 318 0.86 -32.07 -7.61
C PRO A 318 1.32 -30.92 -6.69
N GLY A 319 2.59 -30.92 -6.27
CA GLY A 319 3.14 -29.87 -5.39
C GLY A 319 3.23 -28.48 -6.03
N LEU A 320 3.31 -28.37 -7.36
CA LEU A 320 3.31 -27.09 -8.09
C LEU A 320 1.91 -26.68 -8.55
N GLN A 321 0.97 -27.63 -8.66
CA GLN A 321 -0.45 -27.31 -8.84
C GLN A 321 -1.06 -26.70 -7.57
N ASP A 322 -0.59 -27.10 -6.39
CA ASP A 322 -1.13 -26.67 -5.10
C ASP A 322 -0.84 -25.19 -4.79
N LEU A 323 0.26 -24.64 -5.33
CA LEU A 323 0.57 -23.20 -5.28
C LEU A 323 -0.41 -22.35 -6.10
N GLY A 324 -1.07 -22.93 -7.10
CA GLY A 324 -2.13 -22.26 -7.87
C GLY A 324 -3.54 -22.50 -7.32
N ARG A 325 -3.81 -23.71 -6.78
CA ARG A 325 -5.15 -24.09 -6.31
C ARG A 325 -5.55 -23.52 -4.95
N ARG A 326 -4.59 -23.19 -4.07
CA ARG A 326 -4.91 -22.52 -2.80
C ARG A 326 -5.47 -21.10 -3.02
N ASP A 327 -5.13 -20.46 -4.14
CA ASP A 327 -5.55 -19.10 -4.49
C ASP A 327 -6.91 -19.06 -5.24
N GLU A 328 -7.31 -20.12 -5.95
CA GLU A 328 -8.56 -20.11 -6.72
C GLU A 328 -9.84 -20.27 -5.87
N ARG A 329 -9.72 -20.60 -4.58
CA ARG A 329 -10.89 -20.73 -3.68
C ARG A 329 -11.27 -19.41 -3.00
N GLU A 330 -10.49 -18.34 -3.14
CA GLU A 330 -10.80 -17.02 -2.59
C GLU A 330 -10.81 -15.95 -3.69
N GLN A 331 -12.02 -15.57 -4.12
CA GLN A 331 -12.39 -14.32 -4.81
C GLN A 331 -12.11 -14.19 -6.33
N PRO A 332 -13.12 -14.39 -7.21
CA PRO A 332 -12.97 -14.42 -8.67
C PRO A 332 -12.91 -13.06 -9.41
N ALA A 333 -13.20 -11.93 -8.75
CA ALA A 333 -13.46 -10.66 -9.47
C ALA A 333 -12.19 -9.85 -9.83
N HIS A 334 -11.19 -9.80 -8.95
CA HIS A 334 -9.96 -9.03 -9.19
C HIS A 334 -8.97 -9.78 -10.10
N ASP A 335 -9.10 -11.11 -10.14
CA ASP A 335 -8.19 -11.98 -10.86
C ASP A 335 -8.49 -12.02 -12.36
N ALA A 336 -9.74 -11.77 -12.77
CA ALA A 336 -10.12 -11.68 -14.17
C ALA A 336 -9.39 -10.55 -14.91
N ALA A 337 -9.24 -9.36 -14.30
CA ALA A 337 -8.57 -8.22 -14.92
C ALA A 337 -7.05 -8.43 -15.05
N GLN A 338 -6.44 -9.12 -14.09
CA GLN A 338 -5.02 -9.42 -14.07
C GLN A 338 -4.67 -10.60 -14.99
N ARG A 339 -5.53 -11.63 -15.03
CA ARG A 339 -5.51 -12.70 -16.05
C ARG A 339 -5.73 -12.14 -17.46
N LEU A 340 -6.64 -11.18 -17.66
CA LEU A 340 -6.85 -10.54 -18.97
C LEU A 340 -5.61 -9.73 -19.40
N ARG A 341 -4.96 -9.02 -18.48
CA ARG A 341 -3.70 -8.30 -18.74
C ARG A 341 -2.56 -9.26 -19.12
N LEU A 342 -2.39 -10.34 -18.37
CA LEU A 342 -1.38 -11.37 -18.65
C LEU A 342 -1.70 -12.12 -19.95
N ARG A 343 -2.97 -12.40 -20.22
CA ARG A 343 -3.42 -13.07 -21.45
C ARG A 343 -3.26 -12.16 -22.67
N LEU A 344 -3.53 -10.85 -22.55
CA LEU A 344 -3.26 -9.86 -23.61
C LEU A 344 -1.76 -9.69 -23.86
N GLN A 345 -0.93 -9.73 -22.81
CA GLN A 345 0.53 -9.72 -22.93
C GLN A 345 1.08 -11.01 -23.56
N LEU A 346 0.52 -12.18 -23.23
CA LEU A 346 0.90 -13.47 -23.79
C LEU A 346 0.42 -13.67 -25.23
N SER A 347 -0.77 -13.17 -25.60
CA SER A 347 -1.26 -13.18 -26.99
C SER A 347 -0.41 -12.29 -27.91
N ALA A 348 0.23 -11.23 -27.38
CA ALA A 348 1.17 -10.41 -28.12
C ALA A 348 2.53 -11.12 -28.39
N LEU A 349 2.85 -12.16 -27.62
CA LEU A 349 4.09 -12.95 -27.77
C LEU A 349 3.97 -14.10 -28.78
N HIS A 350 2.75 -14.47 -29.21
CA HIS A 350 2.49 -15.48 -30.22
C HIS A 350 1.31 -15.11 -31.14
N PRO A 351 1.53 -14.34 -32.23
CA PRO A 351 0.52 -14.21 -33.27
C PRO A 351 0.34 -15.57 -34.00
N PRO A 352 -0.89 -15.98 -34.34
CA PRO A 352 -1.11 -17.22 -35.09
C PRO A 352 -0.45 -17.14 -36.47
N ARG A 353 0.31 -18.18 -36.83
CA ARG A 353 0.92 -18.33 -38.17
C ARG A 353 -0.19 -18.40 -39.22
N ARG A 354 -0.25 -17.43 -40.14
CA ARG A 354 -0.98 -17.58 -41.41
C ARG A 354 -0.20 -18.54 -42.32
N GLN A 355 -0.75 -19.71 -42.61
CA GLN A 355 -0.37 -20.48 -43.80
C GLN A 355 -0.94 -19.78 -45.03
N GLY A 356 -0.13 -19.64 -46.07
CA GLY A 356 -0.42 -18.84 -47.26
C GLY A 356 -1.29 -19.55 -48.30
N GLY A 357 -1.94 -18.72 -49.14
CA GLY A 357 -2.69 -19.10 -50.33
C GLY A 357 -3.66 -18.01 -50.83
N LEU A 358 -3.10 -16.89 -51.36
CA LEU A 358 -3.53 -15.91 -52.42
C LEU A 358 -5.04 -15.66 -52.79
N PRO A 359 -5.40 -14.56 -53.51
CA PRO A 359 -5.04 -13.14 -53.36
C PRO A 359 -6.26 -12.16 -53.51
N GLU A 360 -5.98 -10.86 -53.31
CA GLU A 360 -6.71 -9.63 -53.75
C GLU A 360 -8.16 -9.42 -53.25
N ASN A 361 -8.58 -8.26 -52.73
CA ASN A 361 -8.38 -6.92 -53.26
C ASN A 361 -8.54 -5.83 -52.17
N GLN A 362 -8.12 -4.63 -52.55
CA GLN A 362 -7.72 -3.42 -51.83
C GLN A 362 -8.72 -2.73 -50.87
N ARG A 363 -8.11 -1.82 -50.09
CA ARG A 363 -8.57 -0.57 -49.44
C ARG A 363 -8.48 -0.68 -47.91
N GLY A 364 -7.69 0.11 -47.20
CA GLY A 364 -6.84 1.24 -47.54
C GLY A 364 -6.51 1.95 -46.22
N LEU A 365 -5.24 2.31 -46.02
CA LEU A 365 -4.73 3.59 -45.48
C LEU A 365 -3.33 3.40 -44.87
N PRO A 366 -2.42 4.36 -45.09
CA PRO A 366 -0.98 4.12 -45.09
C PRO A 366 -0.27 4.61 -43.83
N LEU A 367 0.86 3.93 -43.60
CA LEU A 367 2.03 4.33 -42.84
C LEU A 367 2.67 5.64 -43.37
N LEU A 368 3.46 6.29 -42.50
CA LEU A 368 4.88 6.69 -42.66
C LEU A 368 5.16 7.85 -41.67
N ALA A 369 5.91 7.65 -40.59
CA ALA A 369 7.36 7.45 -40.49
C ALA A 369 8.19 8.69 -40.91
N SER A 370 8.83 9.26 -39.90
CA SER A 370 10.16 9.92 -39.82
C SER A 370 10.73 10.65 -41.03
N ARG A 371 11.24 11.87 -40.77
CA ARG A 371 12.58 12.25 -41.23
C ARG A 371 13.21 13.37 -40.42
N GLU A 372 14.51 13.22 -40.24
CA GLU A 372 15.47 14.10 -39.57
C GLU A 372 15.70 15.41 -40.33
N GLY A 373 16.16 16.43 -39.61
CA GLY A 373 17.27 17.25 -40.10
C GLY A 373 17.06 18.77 -40.27
N VAL A 374 17.73 19.52 -39.38
CA VAL A 374 18.65 20.64 -39.69
C VAL A 374 18.09 22.02 -40.16
N HIS A 375 18.42 23.03 -39.33
CA HIS A 375 18.68 24.48 -39.53
C HIS A 375 17.64 25.50 -40.09
N HIS A 376 17.52 26.58 -39.28
CA HIS A 376 17.56 28.03 -39.61
C HIS A 376 16.28 28.91 -39.63
N VAL A 377 16.34 29.90 -38.71
CA VAL A 377 15.87 31.32 -38.72
C VAL A 377 14.35 31.62 -38.67
N GLY A 378 13.98 32.61 -37.82
CA GLY A 378 12.62 33.04 -37.45
C GLY A 378 11.86 33.86 -38.52
N PRO A 379 10.95 34.82 -38.20
CA PRO A 379 10.44 35.31 -36.91
C PRO A 379 8.89 35.23 -36.77
N ARG A 380 8.37 35.65 -35.59
CA ARG A 380 6.94 35.71 -35.20
C ARG A 380 6.08 36.65 -36.08
N PRO A 381 4.75 36.45 -36.07
CA PRO A 381 3.84 37.59 -35.86
C PRO A 381 2.75 37.37 -34.80
N ARG A 382 2.19 38.51 -34.37
CA ARG A 382 1.24 38.80 -33.27
C ARG A 382 -0.23 38.46 -33.62
N PRO A 383 -1.13 38.36 -32.62
CA PRO A 383 -2.55 38.05 -32.83
C PRO A 383 -3.42 39.32 -33.09
N PRO A 384 -4.61 39.17 -33.69
CA PRO A 384 -5.57 40.27 -33.81
C PRO A 384 -6.48 40.41 -32.58
N ARG A 385 -7.03 41.62 -32.47
CA ARG A 385 -7.79 42.21 -31.36
C ARG A 385 -9.31 42.02 -31.51
N ARG A 386 -9.98 42.05 -30.34
CA ARG A 386 -11.26 42.68 -29.97
C ARG A 386 -12.55 42.30 -30.73
N CYS A 387 -13.57 41.97 -29.93
CA CYS A 387 -14.86 42.69 -29.93
C CYS A 387 -15.51 42.58 -28.53
N SER A 388 -16.39 43.53 -28.25
CA SER A 388 -16.75 44.06 -26.92
C SER A 388 -18.27 44.08 -26.69
N CYS A 389 -18.63 44.27 -25.42
CA CYS A 389 -19.91 44.81 -24.88
C CYS A 389 -21.11 43.86 -24.74
N PHE A 390 -21.59 43.63 -23.51
CA PHE A 390 -22.70 44.42 -22.93
C PHE A 390 -22.87 44.13 -21.42
N CYS A 391 -23.11 45.19 -20.64
CA CYS A 391 -23.45 45.16 -19.22
C CYS A 391 -24.97 44.99 -19.03
N ASP A 392 -25.39 44.39 -17.92
CA ASP A 392 -26.54 44.93 -17.19
C ASP A 392 -26.42 44.68 -15.67
N GLN A 393 -26.84 45.67 -14.89
CA GLN A 393 -26.67 45.80 -13.44
C GLN A 393 -27.86 45.22 -12.67
N ARG A 394 -27.62 44.63 -11.49
CA ARG A 394 -28.45 44.83 -10.28
C ARG A 394 -27.71 44.40 -9.01
N SER A 395 -27.61 45.34 -8.07
CA SER A 395 -27.10 45.21 -6.70
C SER A 395 -27.93 44.23 -5.86
N VAL A 396 -27.28 43.58 -4.88
CA VAL A 396 -27.46 43.81 -3.41
C VAL A 396 -26.71 42.70 -2.64
N GLY A 397 -25.85 43.11 -1.69
CA GLY A 397 -25.69 42.43 -0.39
C GLY A 397 -24.56 41.41 -0.20
N GLY A 398 -23.41 41.90 0.32
CA GLY A 398 -22.81 41.40 1.57
C GLY A 398 -22.00 40.08 1.60
N ALA A 399 -20.85 40.16 2.28
CA ALA A 399 -20.07 39.09 2.91
C ALA A 399 -19.04 38.30 2.06
N ASP A 400 -17.84 38.88 2.01
CA ASP A 400 -16.55 38.30 2.44
C ASP A 400 -16.49 36.76 2.64
N THR A 401 -15.72 36.05 1.80
CA THR A 401 -14.52 35.28 2.21
C THR A 401 -14.00 34.36 1.09
N ARG A 402 -12.76 34.65 0.67
CA ARG A 402 -11.66 33.73 0.30
C ARG A 402 -11.94 32.57 -0.66
N GLY A 403 -11.39 32.71 -1.86
CA GLY A 403 -11.40 31.73 -2.93
C GLY A 403 -10.74 30.39 -2.60
N ARG A 404 -11.40 29.32 -3.05
CA ARG A 404 -10.82 28.00 -3.28
C ARG A 404 -10.62 27.83 -4.79
N GLY A 405 -9.38 27.97 -5.24
CA GLY A 405 -8.96 27.61 -6.59
C GLY A 405 -8.39 26.19 -6.60
N TRP A 406 -9.10 25.27 -7.24
CA TRP A 406 -8.60 23.94 -7.61
C TRP A 406 -7.72 24.02 -8.87
N ARG A 407 -6.52 23.44 -8.84
CA ARG A 407 -5.78 22.92 -10.00
C ARG A 407 -4.73 21.92 -9.48
N VAL A 408 -5.01 20.61 -9.55
CA VAL A 408 -4.69 19.64 -10.62
C VAL A 408 -3.20 19.24 -10.65
N ASP A 409 -3.04 17.93 -10.48
CA ASP A 409 -1.83 17.12 -10.58
C ASP A 409 -0.90 17.44 -11.76
N ARG A 410 0.39 17.62 -11.44
CA ARG A 410 1.56 17.16 -12.21
C ARG A 410 2.83 17.55 -11.46
N LEU A 411 3.61 16.56 -11.00
CA LEU A 411 4.99 16.34 -11.47
C LEU A 411 5.67 15.21 -10.68
N LEU A 412 6.05 14.20 -11.47
CA LEU A 412 7.06 13.21 -11.18
C LEU A 412 8.45 13.87 -11.16
N LEU A 413 9.32 13.33 -10.29
CA LEU A 413 10.79 13.32 -10.41
C LEU A 413 11.48 14.67 -10.65
N GLY A 414 12.00 15.27 -9.58
CA GLY A 414 12.99 16.34 -9.65
C GLY A 414 12.88 17.30 -8.48
N GLY A 415 13.65 17.05 -7.42
CA GLY A 415 13.74 17.94 -6.27
C GLY A 415 15.02 17.67 -5.52
N CYS A 416 16.05 18.43 -5.86
CA CYS A 416 17.31 18.49 -5.14
C CYS A 416 17.06 18.77 -3.66
N PHE A 417 17.68 17.95 -2.79
CA PHE A 417 17.95 18.35 -1.43
C PHE A 417 18.94 19.51 -1.48
N ASP A 418 18.47 20.73 -1.30
CA ASP A 418 19.31 21.86 -0.94
C ASP A 418 18.77 22.45 0.36
N ARG A 419 19.38 22.05 1.48
CA ARG A 419 19.16 22.69 2.78
C ARG A 419 20.07 23.91 2.83
N ARG A 420 19.51 25.08 2.58
CA ARG A 420 19.99 26.35 3.13
C ARG A 420 18.87 27.01 3.94
N VAL A 421 19.13 27.06 5.25
CA VAL A 421 18.86 28.16 6.20
C VAL A 421 17.39 28.61 6.35
N LEU A 422 16.76 28.24 7.47
CA LEU A 422 16.66 29.07 8.69
C LEU A 422 16.30 28.18 9.89
#